data_AF-A0A7X9JFR8-F1
#
_entry.id   AF-A0A7X9JFR8-F1
#
_cell.length_a   1.000
_cell.length_b   1.000
_cell.length_c   1.000
_cell.angle_alpha   90.00
_cell.angle_beta   90.00
_cell.angle_gamma   90.00
#
_symmetry.space_group_name_H-M   'P 1'
#
loop_
_entity.id
_entity.type
_entity.pdbx_description
1 polymer ?
#
loop_
_entity_poly.entity_id
_entity_poly.type
_entity_poly.pdbx_seq_one_letter_code
_entity_poly.pdbx_strand_id
1 'polypeptide(L)'
;MCTGSVVSGGLTATREGILENIFNLPVYVPGPRDTWFDNDYFSLNHNIGKAGIRADASMRPLDAPWKNIFVCGSILADTQILKNGCGHGLALATAHVAAQSCAEYLLDEI
;
A
#
# COMPACT_ATOMS: atom_id res chain seq x y z
N MET A 1 4.63 8.30 -3.76
CA MET A 1 5.28 6.98 -3.80
C MET A 1 4.28 5.94 -4.28
N CYS A 2 4.62 5.23 -5.36
CA CYS A 2 3.78 4.20 -5.97
C CYS A 2 4.68 3.04 -6.43
N THR A 3 5.35 2.38 -5.49
CA THR A 3 6.31 1.30 -5.78
C THR A 3 5.65 -0.04 -6.04
N GLY A 4 4.38 -0.18 -5.68
CA GLY A 4 3.58 -1.37 -5.95
C GLY A 4 3.28 -2.22 -4.72
N SER A 5 2.46 -3.25 -4.94
CA SER A 5 2.14 -4.29 -3.95
C SER A 5 3.20 -5.40 -3.96
N VAL A 6 2.91 -6.52 -3.27
CA VAL A 6 3.71 -7.76 -3.36
C VAL A 6 3.82 -8.26 -4.81
N VAL A 7 2.74 -8.16 -5.59
CA VAL A 7 2.70 -8.68 -6.97
C VAL A 7 3.54 -7.83 -7.92
N SER A 8 3.59 -6.52 -7.70
CA SER A 8 4.35 -5.58 -8.53
C SER A 8 5.75 -5.25 -7.98
N GLY A 9 6.16 -5.86 -6.88
CA GLY A 9 7.54 -5.77 -6.36
C GLY A 9 7.82 -4.55 -5.49
N GLY A 10 6.81 -3.78 -5.07
CA GLY A 10 6.99 -2.71 -4.08
C GLY A 10 7.08 -3.25 -2.64
N LEU A 11 6.53 -4.45 -2.42
CA LEU A 11 6.61 -5.18 -1.17
C LEU A 11 7.29 -6.54 -1.40
N THR A 12 8.09 -6.98 -0.44
CA THR A 12 8.72 -8.31 -0.45
C THR A 12 8.19 -9.15 0.70
N ALA A 13 7.56 -10.27 0.38
CA ALA A 13 7.15 -11.27 1.36
C ALA A 13 8.33 -12.19 1.72
N THR A 14 8.80 -12.14 2.96
CA THR A 14 9.85 -13.00 3.51
C THR A 14 9.24 -14.16 4.31
N ARG A 15 10.07 -14.93 5.02
CA ARG A 15 9.58 -15.94 5.97
C ARG A 15 9.05 -15.28 7.25
N GLU A 16 9.64 -14.16 7.63
CA GLU A 16 9.42 -13.43 8.87
C GLU A 16 8.29 -12.40 8.76
N GLY A 17 8.00 -11.90 7.56
CA GLY A 17 6.95 -10.90 7.36
C GLY A 17 6.88 -10.36 5.94
N ILE A 18 6.38 -9.14 5.80
CA ILE A 18 6.34 -8.40 4.53
C ILE A 18 7.05 -7.08 4.74
N LEU A 19 7.98 -6.75 3.84
CA LEU A 19 8.81 -5.56 3.91
C LEU A 19 8.48 -4.62 2.74
N GLU A 20 8.57 -3.33 2.98
CA GLU A 20 8.54 -2.31 1.92
C GLU A 20 9.97 -2.03 1.45
N ASN A 21 10.19 -2.02 0.14
CA ASN A 21 11.51 -2.17 -0.45
C ASN A 21 12.37 -0.90 -0.52
N ILE A 22 11.81 0.30 -0.40
CA ILE A 22 12.53 1.56 -0.65
C ILE A 22 12.80 2.36 0.62
N PHE A 23 11.77 2.64 1.41
CA PHE A 23 11.85 3.47 2.61
C PHE A 23 11.72 2.67 3.90
N ASN A 24 11.52 1.35 3.79
CA ASN A 24 11.29 0.46 4.93
C ASN A 24 10.11 0.93 5.78
N LEU A 25 9.02 1.38 5.12
CA LEU A 25 7.80 1.83 5.79
C LEU A 25 7.10 0.67 6.52
N PRO A 26 6.40 0.95 7.63
CA PRO A 26 5.61 -0.05 8.33
C PRO A 26 4.53 -0.66 7.43
N VAL A 27 4.66 -1.96 7.16
CA VAL A 27 3.69 -2.73 6.36
C VAL A 27 2.64 -3.33 7.26
N TYR A 28 1.38 -3.03 6.97
CA TYR A 28 0.26 -3.80 7.49
C TYR A 28 0.25 -5.19 6.87
N VAL A 29 0.22 -6.21 7.73
CA VAL A 29 0.14 -7.62 7.35
C VAL A 29 -1.21 -8.17 7.82
N PRO A 30 -2.02 -8.79 6.94
CA PRO A 30 -3.42 -9.12 7.20
C PRO A 30 -3.63 -10.39 8.04
N GLY A 31 -2.71 -10.69 8.96
CA GLY A 31 -2.74 -11.86 9.83
C GLY A 31 -1.46 -12.71 9.77
N PRO A 32 -1.43 -13.84 10.50
CA PRO A 32 -0.30 -14.76 10.49
C PRO A 32 -0.10 -15.42 9.11
N ARG A 33 1.11 -15.88 8.83
CA ARG A 33 1.55 -16.32 7.50
C ARG A 33 0.71 -17.44 6.89
N ASP A 34 0.22 -18.35 7.72
CA ASP A 34 -0.65 -19.47 7.34
C ASP A 34 -2.05 -19.02 6.87
N THR A 35 -2.44 -17.77 7.13
CA THR A 35 -3.72 -17.19 6.69
C THR A 35 -3.62 -16.32 5.43
N TRP A 36 -2.42 -16.16 4.87
CA TRP A 36 -2.17 -15.28 3.72
C TRP A 36 -2.79 -15.78 2.42
N PHE A 37 -2.85 -17.09 2.23
CA PHE A 37 -3.40 -17.71 1.04
C PHE A 37 -4.58 -18.61 1.41
N ASP A 38 -5.65 -18.50 0.63
CA ASP A 38 -6.72 -19.49 0.60
C ASP A 38 -6.19 -20.86 0.12
N ASN A 39 -6.89 -21.94 0.51
CA ASN A 39 -6.62 -23.29 0.04
C ASN A 39 -6.97 -23.47 -1.43
N ASP A 40 -7.94 -22.70 -1.95
CA ASP A 40 -8.17 -22.60 -3.39
C ASP A 40 -7.12 -21.67 -4.02
N TYR A 41 -6.25 -22.26 -4.82
CA TYR A 41 -5.18 -21.56 -5.53
C TYR A 41 -5.70 -20.44 -6.45
N PHE A 42 -6.92 -20.56 -6.98
CA PHE A 42 -7.52 -19.57 -7.86
C PHE A 42 -8.44 -18.58 -7.12
N SER A 43 -8.45 -18.63 -5.80
CA SER A 43 -9.27 -17.73 -4.99
C SER A 43 -8.85 -16.27 -5.18
N LEU A 44 -9.83 -15.39 -5.40
CA LEU A 44 -9.58 -13.94 -5.38
C LEU A 44 -9.49 -13.38 -3.95
N ASN A 45 -9.58 -14.23 -2.93
CA ASN A 45 -9.64 -13.85 -1.52
C ASN A 45 -8.33 -14.12 -0.76
N HIS A 46 -7.21 -14.35 -1.44
CA HIS A 46 -5.90 -14.45 -0.77
C HIS A 46 -5.65 -13.17 0.04
N ASN A 47 -5.58 -13.31 1.37
CA ASN A 47 -5.41 -12.19 2.29
C ASN A 47 -4.15 -11.39 2.00
N ILE A 48 -3.08 -12.01 1.48
CA ILE A 48 -1.83 -11.32 1.13
C ILE A 48 -2.05 -10.08 0.24
N GLY A 49 -3.10 -10.07 -0.59
CA GLY A 49 -3.45 -8.92 -1.42
C GLY A 49 -3.84 -7.66 -0.62
N LYS A 50 -4.21 -7.80 0.65
CA LYS A 50 -4.53 -6.71 1.59
C LYS A 50 -3.28 -6.14 2.27
N ALA A 51 -2.12 -6.77 2.12
CA ALA A 51 -0.89 -6.26 2.69
C ALA A 51 -0.49 -4.94 2.01
N GLY A 52 0.01 -3.99 2.78
CA GLY A 52 0.40 -2.70 2.24
C GLY A 52 0.64 -1.65 3.32
N ILE A 53 0.72 -0.40 2.89
CA ILE A 53 0.95 0.75 3.78
C ILE A 53 -0.40 1.37 4.14
N ARG A 54 -0.66 1.52 5.43
CA ARG A 54 -1.81 2.29 5.90
C ARG A 54 -1.48 3.78 5.83
N ALA A 55 -2.40 4.54 5.28
CA ALA A 55 -2.24 5.98 5.12
C ALA A 55 -3.37 6.75 5.79
N ASP A 56 -3.09 7.99 6.19
CA ASP A 56 -4.09 8.97 6.62
C ASP A 56 -4.87 9.54 5.42
N ALA A 57 -5.82 10.45 5.69
CA ALA A 57 -6.63 11.09 4.66
C ALA A 57 -5.83 11.97 3.67
N SER A 58 -4.63 12.41 4.07
CA SER A 58 -3.69 13.15 3.23
C SER A 58 -2.73 12.22 2.48
N MET A 59 -3.01 10.91 2.47
CA MET A 59 -2.17 9.89 1.84
C MET A 59 -0.77 9.77 2.45
N ARG A 60 -0.57 10.16 3.70
CA ARG A 60 0.70 9.94 4.41
C ARG A 60 0.69 8.63 5.17
N PRO A 61 1.77 7.85 5.15
CA PRO A 61 1.88 6.62 5.94
C PRO A 61 1.76 6.91 7.45
N LEU A 62 0.90 6.18 8.17
CA LEU A 62 0.53 6.47 9.56
C LEU A 62 1.70 6.45 10.56
N ASP A 63 2.66 5.54 10.37
CA ASP A 63 3.75 5.28 11.31
C ASP A 63 5.13 5.58 10.71
N ALA A 64 5.19 6.42 9.68
CA ALA A 64 6.47 6.82 9.09
C ALA A 64 7.14 7.95 9.88
N PRO A 65 8.48 7.92 10.00
CA PRO A 65 9.22 9.02 10.64
C PRO A 65 9.27 10.29 9.79
N TRP A 66 8.84 10.24 8.53
CA TRP A 66 8.91 11.34 7.57
C TRP A 66 7.52 11.89 7.24
N LYS A 67 7.39 13.22 7.23
CA LYS A 67 6.13 13.91 6.91
C LYS A 67 5.96 14.23 5.42
N ASN A 68 7.05 14.17 4.65
CA ASN A 68 7.10 14.50 3.23
C ASN A 68 6.92 13.27 2.32
N ILE A 69 6.44 12.15 2.86
CA ILE A 69 6.15 10.94 2.09
C ILE A 69 4.64 10.82 1.91
N PHE A 70 4.23 10.66 0.65
CA PHE A 70 2.85 10.43 0.26
C PHE A 70 2.77 9.11 -0.52
N VAL A 71 1.86 8.22 -0.18
CA VAL A 71 1.70 6.89 -0.78
C VAL A 71 0.42 6.82 -1.61
N CYS A 72 0.43 6.12 -2.74
CA CYS A 72 -0.77 5.96 -3.57
C CYS A 72 -0.72 4.68 -4.40
N GLY A 73 -1.87 4.26 -4.91
CA GLY A 73 -2.02 3.08 -5.75
C GLY A 73 -1.92 1.77 -4.99
N SER A 74 -1.35 0.76 -5.63
CA SER A 74 -1.40 -0.63 -5.14
C SER A 74 -0.53 -0.92 -3.92
N ILE A 75 0.27 0.04 -3.46
CA ILE A 75 1.00 -0.10 -2.20
C ILE A 75 0.10 0.05 -0.97
N LEU A 76 -1.12 0.58 -1.13
CA LEU A 76 -2.04 0.82 -0.02
C LEU A 76 -2.59 -0.48 0.57
N ALA A 77 -2.60 -0.53 1.91
CA ALA A 77 -3.16 -1.63 2.70
C ALA A 77 -4.67 -1.81 2.49
N ASP A 78 -5.17 -2.99 2.84
CA ASP A 78 -6.59 -3.37 2.85
C ASP A 78 -7.28 -3.27 1.47
N THR A 79 -6.51 -3.06 0.41
CA THR A 79 -7.00 -3.08 -0.97
C THR A 79 -7.22 -4.52 -1.44
N GLN A 80 -8.23 -4.72 -2.29
CA GLN A 80 -8.55 -6.01 -2.90
C GLN A 80 -8.64 -5.84 -4.41
N ILE A 81 -7.55 -5.37 -5.01
CA ILE A 81 -7.49 -4.90 -6.41
C ILE A 81 -7.86 -6.00 -7.39
N LEU A 82 -7.32 -7.21 -7.22
CA LEU A 82 -7.61 -8.35 -8.10
C LEU A 82 -9.09 -8.76 -8.02
N LYS A 83 -9.63 -8.85 -6.80
CA LYS A 83 -11.03 -9.18 -6.56
C LYS A 83 -12.00 -8.16 -7.15
N ASN A 84 -11.68 -6.88 -7.03
CA ASN A 84 -12.58 -5.79 -7.43
C ASN A 84 -12.36 -5.30 -8.86
N GLY A 85 -11.27 -5.72 -9.53
CA GLY A 85 -10.92 -5.25 -10.88
C GLY A 85 -10.67 -3.74 -10.98
N CYS A 86 -10.38 -3.07 -9.86
CA CYS A 86 -10.40 -1.60 -9.77
C CYS A 86 -9.02 -0.93 -9.73
N GLY A 87 -7.94 -1.65 -10.07
CA GLY A 87 -6.56 -1.21 -9.85
C GLY A 87 -6.22 0.16 -10.46
N HIS A 88 -6.63 0.41 -11.70
CA HIS A 88 -6.39 1.70 -12.37
C HIS A 88 -7.17 2.84 -11.71
N GLY A 89 -8.44 2.61 -11.38
CA GLY A 89 -9.28 3.61 -10.71
C GLY A 89 -8.74 3.97 -9.32
N LEU A 90 -8.35 2.96 -8.55
CA LEU A 90 -7.69 3.15 -7.25
C LEU A 90 -6.40 3.97 -7.39
N ALA A 91 -5.54 3.62 -8.36
CA ALA A 91 -4.29 4.32 -8.59
C ALA A 91 -4.51 5.79 -8.95
N LEU A 92 -5.43 6.09 -9.88
CA LEU A 92 -5.73 7.47 -10.28
C LEU A 92 -6.33 8.28 -9.13
N ALA A 93 -7.34 7.74 -8.45
CA ALA A 93 -8.02 8.45 -7.35
C ALA A 93 -7.07 8.77 -6.20
N THR A 94 -6.26 7.79 -5.78
CA THR A 94 -5.32 7.99 -4.67
C THR A 94 -4.12 8.84 -5.06
N ALA A 95 -3.65 8.76 -6.31
CA ALA A 95 -2.59 9.63 -6.81
C ALA A 95 -3.03 11.09 -6.86
N HIS A 96 -4.29 11.37 -7.21
CA HIS A 96 -4.82 12.73 -7.19
C HIS A 96 -4.75 13.35 -5.79
N VAL A 97 -5.26 12.64 -4.77
CA VAL A 97 -5.23 13.12 -3.37
C VAL A 97 -3.78 13.25 -2.85
N ALA A 98 -2.92 12.28 -3.15
CA ALA A 98 -1.52 12.31 -2.74
C ALA A 98 -0.75 13.49 -3.36
N ALA A 99 -1.00 13.77 -4.65
CA ALA A 99 -0.38 14.89 -5.34
C ALA A 99 -0.86 16.24 -4.78
N GLN A 100 -2.16 16.38 -4.51
CA GLN A 100 -2.71 17.58 -3.89
C GLN A 100 -2.11 17.80 -2.49
N SER A 101 -2.11 16.77 -1.64
CA SER A 101 -1.56 16.85 -0.28
C SER A 101 -0.07 17.18 -0.28
N CYS A 102 0.68 16.66 -1.26
CA CYS A 102 2.08 17.01 -1.47
C CYS A 102 2.27 18.47 -1.87
N ALA A 103 1.44 18.98 -2.78
CA ALA A 103 1.49 20.38 -3.19
C ALA A 103 1.17 21.33 -2.03
N GLU A 104 0.15 21.03 -1.23
CA GLU A 104 -0.20 21.77 -0.01
C GLU A 104 0.96 21.77 1.00
N TYR A 105 1.56 20.60 1.26
CA TYR A 105 2.73 20.47 2.13
C TYR A 105 3.91 21.35 1.68
N LEU A 106 4.18 21.42 0.37
CA LEU A 106 5.27 22.24 -0.17
C LEU A 106 5.01 23.74 -0.06
N LEU A 107 3.74 24.17 -0.10
CA LEU A 107 3.36 25.57 0.06
C LEU A 107 3.48 26.04 1.52
N ASP A 108 3.22 25.15 2.47
CA ASP A 108 3.35 25.44 3.91
C ASP A 108 4.83 25.53 4.37
N GLU A 109 5.78 25.03 3.58
CA GLU A 109 7.23 25.10 3.86
C GLU A 109 7.92 26.35 3.29
N ILE A 110 7.22 27.20 2.54
CA ILE A 110 7.73 28.46 1.95
C ILE A 110 7.27 29.67 2.78
#